data_AF-A0A1M3HAP0-F1
#
_entry.id   AF-A0A1M3HAP0-F1
#
_cell.length_a   1.000
_cell.length_b   1.000
_cell.length_c   1.000
_cell.angle_alpha   90.00
_cell.angle_beta   90.00
_cell.angle_gamma   90.00
#
_symmetry.space_group_name_H-M   'P 1'
#
loop_
_entity.id
_entity.type
_entity.pdbx_description
1 polymer ?
#
loop_
_entity_poly.entity_id
_entity_poly.type
_entity_poly.pdbx_seq_one_letter_code
_entity_poly.pdbx_strand_id
1 'polypeptide(L)'
;MGAPVKISLKKLEKIAVLSLENAVRLHLDSIVLFKNGSFPSAFQLSVLALEEFGKAKALDDFIWNTTTHGNKRDYAFEMKYLERLYDHPWKQLAALARERFRFSAKYIQSLETKALEAKKQRAVYVGLSRIRGKMDIKGRISSPSAIKQKDAQQQIALLNDIFLEIIVLAHFQGIYFDIRGMDYVMSIQLRRKLEAWTNRSGIKKRRKLIFKNSPPPLTIK
;
A
#
# COMPACT_ATOMS: atom_id res chain seq x y z
N MET A 1 -35.09 10.53 17.65
CA MET A 1 -33.75 10.05 17.23
C MET A 1 -33.63 10.26 15.74
N GLY A 2 -32.67 11.07 15.28
CA GLY A 2 -32.45 11.28 13.85
C GLY A 2 -32.01 9.99 13.17
N ALA A 3 -32.46 9.75 11.94
CA ALA A 3 -32.03 8.59 11.17
C ALA A 3 -30.49 8.56 11.09
N PRO A 4 -29.84 7.40 11.29
CA PRO A 4 -28.39 7.32 11.23
C PRO A 4 -27.90 7.78 9.84
N VAL A 5 -27.01 8.78 9.83
CA VAL A 5 -26.44 9.34 8.60
C VAL A 5 -25.50 8.30 8.00
N LYS A 6 -25.88 7.71 6.86
CA LYS A 6 -25.02 6.82 6.08
C LYS A 6 -24.04 7.66 5.26
N ILE A 7 -22.77 7.24 5.19
CA ILE A 7 -21.80 7.94 4.36
C ILE A 7 -22.13 7.71 2.88
N SER A 8 -22.03 8.76 2.06
CA SER A 8 -22.27 8.67 0.63
C SER A 8 -21.20 7.80 -0.05
N LEU A 9 -21.61 6.85 -0.89
CA LEU A 9 -20.69 6.03 -1.70
C LEU A 9 -19.77 6.89 -2.57
N LYS A 10 -20.30 7.99 -3.15
CA LYS A 10 -19.47 8.94 -3.92
C LYS A 10 -18.35 9.56 -3.08
N LYS A 11 -18.59 9.79 -1.78
CA LYS A 11 -17.56 10.30 -0.86
C LYS A 11 -16.50 9.22 -0.60
N LEU A 12 -16.90 7.97 -0.46
CA LEU A 12 -15.97 6.84 -0.30
C LEU A 12 -15.14 6.60 -1.56
N GLU A 13 -15.75 6.68 -2.75
CA GLU A 13 -15.04 6.60 -4.03
C GLU A 13 -13.97 7.70 -4.12
N LYS A 14 -14.35 8.94 -3.78
CA LYS A 14 -13.41 10.07 -3.75
C LYS A 14 -12.26 9.83 -2.76
N ILE A 15 -12.53 9.28 -1.58
CA ILE A 15 -11.47 8.93 -0.61
C ILE A 15 -10.56 7.84 -1.19
N ALA A 16 -11.10 6.83 -1.87
CA ALA A 16 -10.31 5.75 -2.47
C ALA A 16 -9.35 6.28 -3.53
N VAL A 17 -9.84 7.13 -4.44
CA VAL A 17 -9.02 7.76 -5.49
C VAL A 17 -7.93 8.64 -4.88
N LEU A 18 -8.27 9.54 -3.95
CA LEU A 18 -7.30 10.42 -3.28
C LEU A 18 -6.25 9.62 -2.49
N SER A 19 -6.66 8.50 -1.87
CA SER A 19 -5.74 7.63 -1.15
C SER A 19 -4.76 6.95 -2.11
N LEU A 20 -5.21 6.55 -3.29
CA LEU A 20 -4.35 5.96 -4.32
C LEU A 20 -3.36 6.98 -4.89
N GLU A 21 -3.83 8.19 -5.21
CA GLU A 21 -2.97 9.30 -5.65
C GLU A 21 -1.88 9.61 -4.62
N ASN A 22 -2.28 9.67 -3.34
CA ASN A 22 -1.35 9.89 -2.24
C ASN A 22 -0.35 8.74 -2.09
N ALA A 23 -0.80 7.48 -2.24
CA ALA A 23 0.09 6.32 -2.23
C ALA A 23 1.14 6.39 -3.35
N VAL A 24 0.73 6.76 -4.57
CA VAL A 24 1.64 6.94 -5.71
C VAL A 24 2.65 8.05 -5.43
N ARG A 25 2.18 9.22 -4.96
CA ARG A 25 3.06 10.34 -4.60
C ARG A 25 4.09 9.93 -3.54
N LEU A 26 3.63 9.35 -2.43
CA LEU A 26 4.51 8.89 -1.33
C LEU A 26 5.53 7.85 -1.80
N HIS A 27 5.15 6.94 -2.70
CA HIS A 27 6.07 5.97 -3.29
C HIS A 27 7.15 6.65 -4.13
N LEU A 28 6.78 7.60 -4.99
CA LEU A 28 7.75 8.34 -5.79
C LEU A 28 8.68 9.19 -4.91
N ASP A 29 8.14 9.84 -3.87
CA ASP A 29 8.93 10.58 -2.89
C ASP A 29 9.91 9.66 -2.15
N SER A 30 9.50 8.43 -1.82
CA SER A 30 10.38 7.43 -1.20
C SER A 30 11.57 7.06 -2.10
N ILE A 31 11.37 6.99 -3.42
CA ILE A 31 12.44 6.76 -4.40
C ILE A 31 13.41 7.95 -4.41
N VAL A 32 12.91 9.18 -4.38
CA VAL A 32 13.75 10.38 -4.33
C VAL A 32 14.60 10.40 -3.05
N LEU A 33 14.00 10.14 -1.90
CA LEU A 33 14.72 10.06 -0.62
C LEU A 33 15.78 8.96 -0.62
N PHE A 34 15.45 7.80 -1.19
CA PHE A 34 16.40 6.69 -1.31
C PHE A 34 17.62 7.07 -2.13
N LYS A 35 17.42 7.72 -3.29
CA LYS A 35 18.51 8.18 -4.16
C LYS A 35 19.42 9.21 -3.48
N ASN A 36 18.89 9.97 -2.52
CA ASN A 36 19.63 10.93 -1.71
C ASN A 36 20.21 10.33 -0.42
N GLY A 37 20.21 9.00 -0.26
CA GLY A 37 20.80 8.32 0.90
C GLY A 37 19.97 8.40 2.19
N SER A 38 18.77 8.99 2.15
CA SER A 38 17.87 9.10 3.31
C SER A 38 17.06 7.82 3.49
N PHE A 39 17.73 6.71 3.82
CA PHE A 39 17.12 5.38 3.88
C PHE A 39 16.02 5.22 4.92
N PRO A 40 16.13 5.74 6.17
CA PRO A 40 15.07 5.61 7.15
C PRO A 40 13.78 6.31 6.70
N SER A 41 13.89 7.55 6.20
CA SER A 41 12.75 8.30 5.69
C SER A 41 12.17 7.69 4.41
N ALA A 42 13.01 7.21 3.50
CA ALA A 42 12.57 6.48 2.31
C ALA A 42 11.78 5.23 2.68
N PHE A 43 12.28 4.43 3.63
CA PHE A 43 11.57 3.27 4.15
C PHE A 43 10.22 3.65 4.75
N GLN A 44 10.18 4.67 5.62
CA GLN A 44 8.95 5.16 6.24
C GLN A 44 7.91 5.56 5.20
N LEU A 45 8.27 6.42 4.23
CA LEU A 45 7.35 6.87 3.19
C LEU A 45 6.84 5.71 2.33
N SER A 46 7.68 4.72 2.04
CA SER A 46 7.27 3.55 1.27
C SER A 46 6.27 2.66 2.05
N VAL A 47 6.39 2.55 3.39
CA VAL A 47 5.37 1.87 4.20
C VAL A 47 4.08 2.69 4.29
N LEU A 48 4.16 4.02 4.43
CA LEU A 48 2.97 4.89 4.39
C LEU A 48 2.25 4.81 3.04
N ALA A 49 3.00 4.73 1.94
CA ALA A 49 2.45 4.50 0.62
C ALA A 49 1.70 3.16 0.53
N LEU A 50 2.26 2.09 1.11
CA LEU A 50 1.56 0.79 1.21
C LEU A 50 0.25 0.90 2.00
N GLU A 51 0.21 1.69 3.07
CA GLU A 51 -1.00 1.89 3.88
C GLU A 51 -2.08 2.67 3.14
N GLU A 52 -1.72 3.76 2.47
CA GLU A 52 -2.67 4.54 1.67
C GLU A 52 -3.21 3.72 0.49
N PHE A 53 -2.35 2.90 -0.12
CA PHE A 53 -2.76 1.93 -1.13
C PHE A 53 -3.72 0.86 -0.57
N GLY A 54 -3.43 0.33 0.61
CA GLY A 54 -4.30 -0.61 1.31
C GLY A 54 -5.67 -0.04 1.64
N LYS A 55 -5.72 1.23 2.06
CA LYS A 55 -6.97 1.97 2.26
C LYS A 55 -7.79 2.07 0.97
N ALA A 56 -7.13 2.44 -0.14
CA ALA A 56 -7.78 2.54 -1.44
C ALA A 56 -8.37 1.20 -1.89
N LYS A 57 -7.59 0.11 -1.80
CA LYS A 57 -8.07 -1.25 -2.12
C LYS A 57 -9.23 -1.72 -1.26
N ALA A 58 -9.18 -1.40 0.03
CA ALA A 58 -10.26 -1.79 0.93
C ALA A 58 -11.56 -1.02 0.62
N LEU A 59 -11.47 0.25 0.22
CA LEU A 59 -12.64 1.01 -0.20
C LEU A 59 -13.20 0.53 -1.53
N ASP A 60 -12.35 0.17 -2.49
CA ASP A 60 -12.74 -0.49 -3.75
C ASP A 60 -13.54 -1.77 -3.47
N ASP A 61 -13.00 -2.65 -2.63
CA ASP A 61 -13.67 -3.90 -2.22
C ASP A 61 -14.99 -3.64 -1.48
N PHE A 62 -15.01 -2.65 -0.59
CA PHE A 62 -16.22 -2.28 0.14
C PHE A 62 -17.33 -1.76 -0.78
N ILE A 63 -16.97 -0.92 -1.77
CA ILE A 63 -17.91 -0.38 -2.75
C ILE A 63 -18.46 -1.51 -3.62
N TRP A 64 -17.60 -2.37 -4.16
CA TRP A 64 -18.04 -3.52 -4.96
C TRP A 64 -19.02 -4.43 -4.20
N ASN A 65 -18.68 -4.82 -2.97
CA ASN A 65 -19.55 -5.68 -2.14
C ASN A 65 -20.90 -5.02 -1.91
N THR A 66 -20.91 -3.71 -1.70
CA THR A 66 -22.13 -2.94 -1.47
C THR A 66 -23.02 -2.88 -2.69
N THR A 67 -22.44 -2.59 -3.85
CA THR A 67 -23.19 -2.44 -5.11
C THR A 67 -23.70 -3.78 -5.62
N THR A 68 -22.94 -4.86 -5.42
CA THR A 68 -23.25 -6.20 -5.93
C THR A 68 -24.20 -6.98 -5.01
N HIS A 69 -24.01 -6.93 -3.69
CA HIS A 69 -24.83 -7.71 -2.73
C HIS A 69 -25.97 -6.91 -2.08
N GLY A 70 -26.11 -5.64 -2.47
CA GLY A 70 -27.11 -4.73 -1.92
C GLY A 70 -26.71 -4.15 -0.57
N ASN A 71 -27.30 -3.01 -0.23
CA ASN A 71 -26.97 -2.25 0.97
C ASN A 71 -27.67 -2.81 2.23
N LYS A 72 -27.39 -4.07 2.60
CA LYS A 72 -27.85 -4.68 3.88
C LYS A 72 -27.02 -4.22 5.09
N ARG A 73 -26.25 -3.13 4.95
CA ARG A 73 -25.34 -2.63 5.97
C ARG A 73 -26.12 -1.80 6.97
N ASP A 74 -26.04 -2.20 8.24
CA ASP A 74 -26.42 -1.33 9.34
C ASP A 74 -25.32 -0.29 9.61
N TYR A 75 -25.69 0.75 10.36
CA TYR A 75 -24.79 1.85 10.68
C TYR A 75 -23.58 1.41 11.51
N ALA A 76 -23.75 0.43 12.40
CA ALA A 76 -22.68 -0.03 13.29
C ALA A 76 -21.55 -0.73 12.51
N PHE A 77 -21.92 -1.57 11.54
CA PHE A 77 -20.97 -2.21 10.63
C PHE A 77 -20.22 -1.16 9.80
N GLU A 78 -20.93 -0.19 9.22
CA GLU A 78 -20.32 0.86 8.40
C GLU A 78 -19.33 1.69 9.21
N MET A 79 -19.71 2.14 10.41
CA MET A 79 -18.82 2.91 11.28
C MET A 79 -17.57 2.11 11.68
N LYS A 80 -17.73 0.86 12.09
CA LYS A 80 -16.60 -0.03 12.41
C LYS A 80 -15.68 -0.26 11.22
N TYR A 81 -16.22 -0.30 10.01
CA TYR A 81 -15.42 -0.38 8.79
C TYR A 81 -14.63 0.91 8.54
N LEU A 82 -15.26 2.07 8.71
CA LEU A 82 -14.62 3.37 8.54
C LEU A 82 -13.50 3.61 9.56
N GLU A 83 -13.66 3.15 10.80
CA GLU A 83 -12.61 3.20 11.83
C GLU A 83 -11.34 2.46 11.38
N ARG A 84 -11.48 1.33 10.69
CA ARG A 84 -10.33 0.55 10.17
C ARG A 84 -9.52 1.31 9.13
N LEU A 85 -10.08 2.32 8.46
CA LEU A 85 -9.32 3.16 7.52
C LEU A 85 -8.19 3.95 8.22
N TYR A 86 -8.22 4.02 9.55
CA TYR A 86 -7.19 4.66 10.38
C TYR A 86 -6.27 3.65 11.08
N ASP A 87 -6.56 2.35 11.01
CA ASP A 87 -5.71 1.28 11.56
C ASP A 87 -4.57 0.96 10.58
N HIS A 88 -3.35 1.42 10.92
CA HIS A 88 -2.17 1.24 10.08
C HIS A 88 -1.80 -0.24 9.82
N PRO A 89 -1.65 -1.11 10.84
CA PRO A 89 -1.47 -2.54 10.62
C PRO A 89 -2.54 -3.17 9.72
N TRP A 90 -3.81 -2.82 9.92
CA TRP A 90 -4.88 -3.36 9.09
C TRP A 90 -4.73 -2.92 7.62
N LYS A 91 -4.41 -1.65 7.37
CA LYS A 91 -4.16 -1.14 6.01
C LYS A 91 -3.00 -1.86 5.32
N GLN A 92 -1.91 -2.16 6.05
CA GLN A 92 -0.78 -2.91 5.50
C GLN A 92 -1.20 -4.32 5.02
N LEU A 93 -2.09 -4.99 5.76
CA LEU A 93 -2.67 -6.27 5.34
C LEU A 93 -3.66 -6.11 4.17
N ALA A 94 -4.52 -5.09 4.22
CA ALA A 94 -5.53 -4.81 3.20
C ALA A 94 -4.91 -4.60 1.80
N ALA A 95 -3.73 -3.97 1.74
CA ALA A 95 -2.97 -3.81 0.50
C ALA A 95 -2.73 -5.14 -0.25
N LEU A 96 -2.59 -6.24 0.49
CA LEU A 96 -2.22 -7.55 -0.04
C LEU A 96 -3.38 -8.54 -0.11
N ALA A 97 -4.55 -8.22 0.44
CA ALA A 97 -5.64 -9.17 0.69
C ALA A 97 -6.00 -10.05 -0.52
N ARG A 98 -6.24 -9.44 -1.70
CA ARG A 98 -6.59 -10.15 -2.95
C ARG A 98 -5.51 -11.12 -3.46
N GLU A 99 -4.25 -10.93 -3.06
CA GLU A 99 -3.10 -11.65 -3.62
C GLU A 99 -2.17 -12.23 -2.54
N ARG A 100 -2.68 -12.41 -1.32
CA ARG A 100 -1.88 -12.74 -0.13
C ARG A 100 -0.95 -13.95 -0.33
N PHE A 101 -1.44 -14.98 -1.01
CA PHE A 101 -0.73 -16.22 -1.33
C PHE A 101 0.54 -16.03 -2.20
N ARG A 102 0.72 -14.85 -2.80
CA ARG A 102 1.86 -14.54 -3.67
C ARG A 102 3.05 -13.93 -2.94
N PHE A 103 2.89 -13.54 -1.69
CA PHE A 103 3.94 -12.92 -0.88
C PHE A 103 4.65 -13.97 -0.02
N SER A 104 5.90 -13.73 0.32
CA SER A 104 6.65 -14.63 1.20
C SER A 104 5.99 -14.75 2.58
N ALA A 105 5.97 -15.97 3.13
CA ALA A 105 5.38 -16.24 4.45
C ALA A 105 5.97 -15.33 5.54
N LYS A 106 7.29 -15.10 5.49
CA LYS A 106 7.98 -14.19 6.41
C LYS A 106 7.45 -12.75 6.33
N TYR A 107 7.18 -12.24 5.13
CA TYR A 107 6.63 -10.89 4.98
C TYR A 107 5.20 -10.82 5.50
N ILE A 108 4.36 -11.79 5.17
CA ILE A 108 2.98 -11.88 5.70
C ILE A 108 2.98 -11.93 7.22
N GLN A 109 3.79 -12.80 7.83
CA GLN A 109 3.93 -12.89 9.28
C GLN A 109 4.36 -11.55 9.89
N SER A 110 5.22 -10.79 9.20
CA SER A 110 5.65 -9.46 9.69
C SER A 110 4.51 -8.44 9.74
N LEU A 111 3.49 -8.57 8.89
CA LEU A 111 2.29 -7.72 8.93
C LEU A 111 1.36 -8.15 10.06
N GLU A 112 1.09 -9.46 10.17
CA GLU A 112 0.20 -10.01 11.20
C GLU A 112 0.71 -9.78 12.62
N THR A 113 2.03 -9.86 12.81
CA THR A 113 2.69 -9.59 14.10
C THR A 113 2.96 -8.10 14.34
N LYS A 114 2.52 -7.21 13.44
CA LYS A 114 2.77 -5.76 13.47
C LYS A 114 4.26 -5.38 13.48
N ALA A 115 5.13 -6.29 13.05
CA ALA A 115 6.56 -6.06 12.97
C ALA A 115 6.92 -5.00 11.91
N LEU A 116 6.19 -4.95 10.79
CA LEU A 116 6.36 -3.88 9.79
C LEU A 116 6.00 -2.51 10.38
N GLU A 117 4.85 -2.41 11.06
CA GLU A 117 4.44 -1.18 11.75
C GLU A 117 5.48 -0.74 12.78
N ALA A 118 5.96 -1.65 13.62
CA ALA A 118 7.02 -1.35 14.58
C ALA A 118 8.32 -0.92 13.88
N LYS A 119 8.68 -1.51 12.74
CA LYS A 119 9.85 -1.10 11.96
C LYS A 119 9.65 0.28 11.32
N LYS A 120 8.44 0.60 10.83
CA LYS A 120 8.07 1.93 10.33
C LYS A 120 8.25 2.96 11.44
N GLN A 121 7.67 2.77 12.64
CA GLN A 121 7.81 3.72 13.75
C GLN A 121 9.29 4.00 14.12
N ARG A 122 10.11 2.95 14.13
CA ARG A 122 11.56 3.06 14.42
C ARG A 122 12.37 3.77 13.32
N ALA A 123 11.81 3.96 12.14
CA ALA A 123 12.45 4.67 11.04
C ALA A 123 12.40 6.21 11.20
N VAL A 124 11.59 6.71 12.14
CA VAL A 124 11.48 8.15 12.46
C VAL A 124 11.80 8.43 13.92
N TYR A 125 11.25 7.63 14.84
CA TYR A 125 11.35 7.94 16.27
C TYR A 125 12.54 7.25 16.95
N VAL A 126 13.25 8.03 17.77
CA VAL A 126 14.21 7.52 18.75
C VAL A 126 13.45 7.18 20.04
N GLY A 127 13.72 6.02 20.63
CA GLY A 127 13.05 5.64 21.87
C GLY A 127 13.30 4.22 22.31
N LEU A 128 12.60 3.77 23.36
CA LEU A 128 12.73 2.43 23.90
C LEU A 128 11.80 1.44 23.18
N SER A 129 12.28 0.22 23.02
CA SER A 129 11.47 -0.87 22.48
C SER A 129 10.31 -1.21 23.44
N ARG A 130 9.23 -1.76 22.91
CA ARG A 130 8.13 -2.31 23.71
C ARG A 130 8.07 -3.82 23.55
N ILE A 131 7.99 -4.54 24.67
CA ILE A 131 7.80 -5.98 24.71
C ILE A 131 6.44 -6.25 25.34
N ARG A 132 5.54 -6.89 24.59
CA ARG A 132 4.16 -7.21 25.03
C ARG A 132 3.42 -6.00 25.63
N GLY A 133 3.57 -4.83 25.00
CA GLY A 133 2.91 -3.58 25.40
C GLY A 133 3.63 -2.79 26.50
N LYS A 134 4.59 -3.39 27.22
CA LYS A 134 5.38 -2.72 28.27
C LYS A 134 6.67 -2.13 27.70
N MET A 135 7.10 -1.01 28.26
CA MET A 135 8.37 -0.36 27.89
C MET A 135 9.55 -1.20 28.39
N ASP A 136 10.48 -1.51 27.50
CA ASP A 136 11.72 -2.21 27.85
C ASP A 136 12.81 -1.18 28.17
N ILE A 137 12.94 -0.86 29.46
CA ILE A 137 13.94 0.11 29.97
C ILE A 137 15.36 -0.44 30.00
N LYS A 138 15.53 -1.77 29.91
CA LYS A 138 16.84 -2.44 29.89
C LYS A 138 17.30 -2.71 28.45
N GLY A 139 16.39 -2.61 27.49
CA GLY A 139 16.64 -2.83 26.08
C GLY A 139 17.44 -1.71 25.41
N ARG A 140 17.89 -1.99 24.18
CA ARG A 140 18.60 -0.99 23.37
C ARG A 140 17.66 0.14 22.92
N ILE A 141 18.20 1.34 22.86
CA ILE A 141 17.55 2.49 22.23
C ILE A 141 17.36 2.18 20.75
N SER A 142 16.12 2.33 20.28
CA SER A 142 15.79 2.36 18.88
C SER A 142 16.23 3.69 18.28
N SER A 143 16.87 3.63 17.11
CA SER A 143 17.24 4.81 16.32
C SER A 143 16.94 4.57 14.84
N PRO A 144 16.53 5.61 14.08
CA PRO A 144 16.40 5.53 12.63
C PRO A 144 17.61 4.94 11.90
N SER A 145 18.82 5.10 12.43
CA SER A 145 20.06 4.54 11.86
C SER A 145 20.10 3.01 11.81
N ALA A 146 19.19 2.34 12.51
CA ALA A 146 19.00 0.90 12.41
C ALA A 146 18.41 0.47 11.06
N ILE A 147 17.67 1.35 10.37
CA ILE A 147 17.13 1.09 9.04
C ILE A 147 18.24 1.20 8.01
N LYS A 148 18.50 0.11 7.29
CA LYS A 148 19.57 0.02 6.29
C LYS A 148 19.04 0.30 4.89
N GLN A 149 19.96 0.64 3.98
CA GLN A 149 19.65 0.80 2.55
C GLN A 149 18.85 -0.39 2.01
N LYS A 150 19.25 -1.62 2.34
CA LYS A 150 18.56 -2.85 1.92
C LYS A 150 17.10 -2.90 2.37
N ASP A 151 16.79 -2.38 3.56
CA ASP A 151 15.42 -2.36 4.07
C ASP A 151 14.54 -1.43 3.23
N ALA A 152 15.01 -0.21 2.97
CA ALA A 152 14.33 0.77 2.14
C ALA A 152 14.18 0.27 0.70
N GLN A 153 15.27 -0.23 0.11
CA GLN A 153 15.29 -0.77 -1.26
C GLN A 153 14.27 -1.90 -1.43
N GLN A 154 14.21 -2.83 -0.47
CA GLN A 154 13.30 -3.97 -0.53
C GLN A 154 11.83 -3.52 -0.45
N GLN A 155 11.50 -2.58 0.45
CA GLN A 155 10.14 -2.07 0.60
C GLN A 155 9.69 -1.27 -0.63
N ILE A 156 10.56 -0.39 -1.15
CA ILE A 156 10.30 0.39 -2.38
C ILE A 156 10.10 -0.56 -3.55
N ALA A 157 11.00 -1.53 -3.73
CA ALA A 157 10.88 -2.49 -4.83
C ALA A 157 9.58 -3.30 -4.76
N LEU A 158 9.11 -3.64 -3.55
CA LEU A 158 7.86 -4.36 -3.37
C LEU A 158 6.67 -3.55 -3.88
N LEU A 159 6.57 -2.29 -3.45
CA LEU A 159 5.47 -1.43 -3.86
C LEU A 159 5.54 -1.08 -5.36
N ASN A 160 6.76 -0.87 -5.87
CA ASN A 160 7.01 -0.66 -7.29
C ASN A 160 6.53 -1.85 -8.15
N ASP A 161 6.87 -3.07 -7.74
CA ASP A 161 6.43 -4.31 -8.39
C ASP A 161 4.90 -4.44 -8.36
N ILE A 162 4.24 -4.08 -7.24
CA ILE A 162 2.78 -4.12 -7.11
C ILE A 162 2.12 -3.14 -8.09
N PHE A 163 2.56 -1.87 -8.12
CA PHE A 163 1.98 -0.85 -9.00
C PHE A 163 2.19 -1.17 -10.48
N LEU A 164 3.39 -1.60 -10.86
CA LEU A 164 3.65 -2.03 -12.24
C LEU A 164 2.74 -3.18 -12.66
N GLU A 165 2.55 -4.17 -11.80
CA GLU A 165 1.67 -5.29 -12.11
C GLU A 165 0.22 -4.86 -12.30
N ILE A 166 -0.28 -3.97 -11.44
CA ILE A 166 -1.65 -3.43 -11.56
C ILE A 166 -1.83 -2.68 -12.86
N ILE A 167 -0.90 -1.78 -13.21
CA ILE A 167 -0.98 -1.02 -14.46
C ILE A 167 -1.00 -1.97 -15.67
N VAL A 168 -0.17 -3.01 -15.66
CA VAL A 168 -0.14 -3.97 -16.77
C VAL A 168 -1.45 -4.78 -16.82
N LEU A 169 -1.97 -5.25 -15.68
CA LEU A 169 -3.24 -5.98 -15.64
C LEU A 169 -4.42 -5.10 -16.09
N ALA A 170 -4.52 -3.87 -15.60
CA ALA A 170 -5.54 -2.90 -16.00
C ALA A 170 -5.49 -2.65 -17.51
N HIS A 171 -4.28 -2.53 -18.08
CA HIS A 171 -4.12 -2.37 -19.53
C HIS A 171 -4.61 -3.59 -20.33
N PHE A 172 -4.31 -4.82 -19.87
CA PHE A 172 -4.75 -6.04 -20.56
C PHE A 172 -6.23 -6.34 -20.39
N GLN A 173 -6.81 -6.02 -19.23
CA GLN A 173 -8.20 -6.34 -18.88
C GLN A 173 -9.17 -5.18 -19.14
N GLY A 174 -8.65 -4.00 -19.46
CA GLY A 174 -9.41 -2.75 -19.59
C GLY A 174 -9.74 -2.07 -18.25
N ILE A 175 -9.73 -2.83 -17.15
CA ILE A 175 -10.10 -2.40 -15.80
C ILE A 175 -9.41 -3.32 -14.77
N TYR A 176 -8.93 -2.77 -13.65
CA TYR A 176 -8.48 -3.54 -12.49
C TYR A 176 -9.30 -3.23 -11.23
N PHE A 177 -9.75 -1.99 -11.07
CA PHE A 177 -10.54 -1.55 -9.92
C PHE A 177 -12.00 -1.36 -10.30
N ASP A 178 -12.92 -1.65 -9.38
CA ASP A 178 -14.34 -1.36 -9.59
C ASP A 178 -14.60 0.16 -9.59
N ILE A 179 -13.79 0.91 -8.85
CA ILE A 179 -13.76 2.37 -8.89
C ILE A 179 -12.91 2.83 -10.08
N ARG A 180 -13.55 3.17 -11.21
CA ARG A 180 -12.85 3.62 -12.44
C ARG A 180 -11.84 4.74 -12.23
N GLY A 181 -12.09 5.64 -11.27
CA GLY A 181 -11.16 6.70 -10.90
C GLY A 181 -9.76 6.20 -10.54
N MET A 182 -9.67 5.00 -9.95
CA MET A 182 -8.41 4.39 -9.52
C MET A 182 -7.60 3.84 -10.70
N ASP A 183 -8.24 3.34 -11.76
CA ASP A 183 -7.54 2.92 -12.98
C ASP A 183 -6.90 4.11 -13.70
N TYR A 184 -7.54 5.29 -13.68
CA TYR A 184 -6.94 6.51 -14.23
C TYR A 184 -5.67 6.93 -13.48
N VAL A 185 -5.59 6.68 -12.17
CA VAL A 185 -4.35 6.91 -11.40
C VAL A 185 -3.25 5.92 -11.83
N MET A 186 -3.61 4.67 -12.09
CA MET A 186 -2.72 3.60 -12.58
C MET A 186 -2.45 3.70 -14.09
N SER A 187 -1.94 4.86 -14.50
CA SER A 187 -1.75 5.23 -15.90
C SER A 187 -0.44 4.74 -16.53
N ILE A 188 -0.37 4.77 -17.86
CA ILE A 188 0.86 4.53 -18.64
C ILE A 188 1.95 5.55 -18.29
N GLN A 189 1.57 6.80 -17.99
CA GLN A 189 2.50 7.84 -17.57
C GLN A 189 3.17 7.46 -16.24
N LEU A 190 2.41 6.90 -15.30
CA LEU A 190 2.96 6.38 -14.05
C LEU A 190 3.91 5.21 -14.31
N ARG A 191 3.55 4.27 -15.22
CA ARG A 191 4.40 3.13 -15.58
C ARG A 191 5.83 3.55 -15.93
N ARG A 192 5.99 4.56 -16.78
CA ARG A 192 7.31 5.08 -17.20
C ARG A 192 8.16 5.55 -16.01
N LYS A 193 7.54 6.18 -15.02
CA LYS A 193 8.23 6.61 -13.79
C LYS A 193 8.66 5.42 -12.92
N LEU A 194 7.84 4.38 -12.85
CA LEU A 194 8.10 3.18 -12.05
C LEU A 194 9.14 2.25 -12.69
N GLU A 195 9.22 2.20 -14.03
CA GLU A 195 10.21 1.40 -14.77
C GLU A 195 11.64 1.90 -14.58
N ALA A 196 11.82 3.16 -14.19
CA ALA A 196 13.14 3.69 -13.81
C ALA A 196 13.73 3.02 -12.54
N TRP A 197 12.91 2.32 -11.75
CA TRP A 197 13.36 1.55 -10.60
C TRP A 197 13.62 0.10 -10.96
N THR A 198 14.89 -0.30 -11.01
CA THR A 198 15.32 -1.63 -11.48
C THR A 198 15.51 -2.67 -10.37
N ASN A 199 15.54 -2.22 -9.11
CA ASN A 199 15.76 -3.10 -7.96
C ASN A 199 14.54 -4.00 -7.71
N ARG A 200 14.80 -5.20 -7.19
CA ARG A 200 13.78 -6.22 -6.91
C ARG A 200 13.61 -6.46 -5.42
N SER A 201 12.37 -6.73 -5.00
CA SER A 201 12.06 -7.00 -3.58
C SER A 201 12.44 -8.42 -3.14
N GLY A 202 12.25 -9.40 -4.02
CA GLY A 202 12.30 -10.83 -3.68
C GLY A 202 11.17 -11.29 -2.76
N ILE A 203 10.17 -10.44 -2.47
CA ILE A 203 9.07 -10.74 -1.54
C ILE A 203 7.86 -11.31 -2.29
N LYS A 204 7.53 -10.77 -3.47
CA LYS A 204 6.36 -11.19 -4.27
C LYS A 204 6.77 -12.13 -5.40
N LYS A 205 6.06 -13.25 -5.56
CA LYS A 205 6.23 -14.17 -6.71
C LYS A 205 5.74 -13.48 -7.99
N ARG A 206 6.62 -13.30 -8.99
CA ARG A 206 6.25 -12.73 -10.31
C ARG A 206 5.56 -13.76 -11.20
N ARG A 207 4.57 -13.32 -11.96
CA ARG A 207 4.09 -14.05 -13.15
C ARG A 207 5.08 -13.81 -14.29
N LYS A 208 5.68 -14.88 -14.84
CA LYS A 208 6.54 -14.81 -16.04
C LYS A 208 5.79 -14.27 -17.28
N LEU A 209 4.46 -14.40 -17.30
CA LEU A 209 3.59 -14.04 -18.44
C LEU A 209 3.38 -12.52 -18.62
N ILE A 210 3.47 -11.73 -17.55
CA ILE A 210 3.08 -10.31 -17.60
C ILE A 210 4.10 -9.45 -18.36
N PHE A 211 5.40 -9.80 -18.34
CA PHE A 211 6.46 -8.96 -18.93
C PHE A 211 6.94 -9.40 -20.31
N LYS A 212 6.64 -10.63 -20.75
CA LYS A 212 7.05 -11.12 -22.08
C LYS A 212 6.17 -10.58 -23.22
N ASN A 213 4.92 -10.22 -22.91
CA ASN A 213 3.93 -9.78 -23.89
C ASN A 213 3.45 -8.33 -23.66
N SER A 214 4.08 -7.57 -22.74
CA SER A 214 3.77 -6.15 -22.59
C SER A 214 4.10 -5.42 -23.89
N PRO A 215 3.19 -4.61 -24.45
CA PRO A 215 3.52 -3.80 -25.61
C PRO A 215 4.72 -2.90 -25.27
N PRO A 216 5.63 -2.69 -26.26
CA PRO A 216 6.76 -1.79 -26.06
C PRO A 216 6.24 -0.40 -25.66
N PRO A 217 7.01 0.37 -24.89
CA PRO A 217 6.63 1.75 -24.57
C PRO A 217 6.32 2.48 -25.88
N LEU A 218 5.10 3.03 -26.01
CA LEU A 218 4.71 3.83 -27.16
C LEU A 218 5.72 4.97 -27.32
N THR A 219 6.60 4.86 -28.32
CA THR A 219 7.43 5.93 -28.84
C THR A 219 6.50 6.91 -29.52
N ILE A 220 6.23 8.03 -28.86
CA ILE A 220 5.60 9.18 -29.51
C ILE A 220 6.73 9.84 -30.30
N LYS A 221 6.62 9.80 -31.63
CA LYS A 221 7.41 10.66 -32.53
C LYS A 221 6.97 12.11 -32.38
#